data_AF-A0A1G0CM96-F1
#
_entry.id   AF-A0A1G0CM96-F1
#
_cell.length_a   1.000
_cell.length_b   1.000
_cell.length_c   1.000
_cell.angle_alpha   90.00
_cell.angle_beta   90.00
_cell.angle_gamma   90.00
#
_symmetry.space_group_name_H-M   'P 1'
#
loop_
_entity.id
_entity.type
_entity.pdbx_description
1 polymer ?
#
loop_
_entity_poly.entity_id
_entity_poly.type
_entity_poly.pdbx_seq_one_letter_code
_entity_poly.pdbx_strand_id
1 'polypeptide(L)' 'MVTFVIMEIKDRIRMIIDSQRLTAGAFADKIGVQRSNVSHVLSGRNKPSFEFIEKMLLAFPKVQAHWLLTGKQQAL' A
#
# COMPACT_ATOMS: atom_id res chain seq x y z
N MET A 1 -17.08 18.06 -16.77
CA MET A 1 -17.08 17.21 -15.57
C MET A 1 -15.65 16.80 -15.30
N VAL A 2 -15.05 17.21 -14.18
CA VAL A 2 -13.72 16.72 -13.80
C VAL A 2 -13.92 15.34 -13.17
N THR A 3 -13.41 14.30 -13.82
CA THR A 3 -13.42 12.95 -13.25
C THR A 3 -12.38 12.88 -12.14
N PHE A 4 -12.81 12.89 -10.89
CA PHE A 4 -11.92 12.55 -9.78
C PHE A 4 -11.65 11.04 -9.85
N VAL A 5 -10.44 10.67 -10.24
CA VAL A 5 -9.98 9.27 -10.10
C VAL A 5 -9.78 9.02 -8.61
N ILE A 6 -10.71 8.28 -7.99
CA ILE A 6 -10.54 7.86 -6.59
C ILE A 6 -9.45 6.78 -6.59
N MET A 7 -8.27 7.12 -6.07
CA MET A 7 -7.22 6.12 -5.84
C MET A 7 -7.68 5.13 -4.76
N GLU A 8 -7.61 3.84 -5.05
CA GLU A 8 -7.84 2.80 -4.07
C GLU A 8 -6.59 2.56 -3.21
N ILE A 9 -6.74 1.82 -2.10
CA ILE A 9 -5.60 1.52 -1.23
C ILE A 9 -4.51 0.71 -1.96
N LYS A 10 -4.90 -0.17 -2.90
CA LYS A 10 -3.96 -0.95 -3.71
C LYS A 10 -3.06 -0.04 -4.55
N ASP A 11 -3.60 1.06 -5.06
CA ASP A 11 -2.87 2.01 -5.90
C ASP A 11 -1.84 2.77 -5.05
N ARG A 12 -2.23 3.19 -3.85
CA ARG A 12 -1.32 3.82 -2.88
C ARG A 12 -0.21 2.87 -2.41
N ILE A 13 -0.53 1.60 -2.18
CA ILE A 13 0.48 0.57 -1.87
C ILE A 13 1.46 0.43 -3.04
N ARG A 14 0.95 0.42 -4.29
CA ARG A 14 1.80 0.37 -5.48
C ARG A 14 2.73 1.59 -5.59
N MET A 15 2.20 2.79 -5.34
CA MET A 15 3.03 4.02 -5.30
C MET A 15 4.16 3.92 -4.27
N ILE A 16 3.89 3.35 -3.08
CA ILE A 16 4.92 3.15 -2.06
C ILE A 16 5.99 2.19 -2.60
N ILE A 17 5.59 1.03 -3.13
CA ILE A 17 6.52 0.03 -3.71
C ILE A 17 7.41 0.65 -4.79
N ASP A 18 6.80 1.39 -5.72
CA ASP A 18 7.50 2.02 -6.84
C ASP A 18 8.45 3.13 -6.35
N SER A 19 8.04 3.94 -5.36
CA SER A 19 8.88 4.99 -4.76
C SER A 19 10.15 4.45 -4.10
N GLN A 20 10.09 3.20 -3.62
CA GLN A 20 11.21 2.49 -3.00
C GLN A 20 12.02 1.67 -4.02
N ARG A 21 11.64 1.70 -5.31
CA ARG A 21 12.24 0.90 -6.39
C ARG A 21 12.26 -0.60 -6.08
N LEU A 22 11.21 -1.09 -5.41
CA LEU A 22 11.08 -2.50 -5.06
C LEU A 22 10.24 -3.25 -6.08
N THR A 23 10.56 -4.53 -6.30
CA THR A 23 9.60 -5.44 -6.92
C THR A 23 8.55 -5.85 -5.90
N ALA A 24 7.39 -6.37 -6.35
CA ALA A 24 6.37 -6.90 -5.44
C ALA A 24 6.90 -8.02 -4.54
N GLY A 25 7.81 -8.85 -5.06
CA GLY A 25 8.48 -9.90 -4.29
C GLY A 25 9.41 -9.32 -3.21
N ALA A 26 10.27 -8.37 -3.57
CA ALA A 26 11.17 -7.72 -2.62
C ALA A 26 10.40 -6.94 -1.53
N PHE A 27 9.26 -6.34 -1.88
CA PHE A 27 8.36 -5.72 -0.92
C PHE A 27 7.77 -6.76 0.05
N ALA A 28 7.26 -7.89 -0.45
CA ALA A 28 6.76 -8.98 0.38
C ALA A 28 7.80 -9.47 1.39
N ASP A 29 9.02 -9.73 0.90
CA ASP A 29 10.14 -10.18 1.72
C ASP A 29 10.48 -9.13 2.78
N LYS A 30 10.50 -7.83 2.41
CA LYS A 30 10.81 -6.72 3.32
C LYS A 30 9.78 -6.53 4.44
N ILE A 31 8.49 -6.68 4.15
CA ILE A 31 7.44 -6.54 5.18
C ILE A 31 7.11 -7.85 5.87
N GLY A 32 7.74 -8.97 5.50
CA GLY A 32 7.52 -10.27 6.14
C GLY A 32 6.11 -10.84 5.89
N VAL A 33 5.64 -10.78 4.64
CA VAL A 33 4.38 -11.41 4.20
C VAL A 33 4.60 -12.29 2.97
N GLN A 34 3.67 -13.20 2.69
CA GLN A 34 3.75 -14.05 1.49
C GLN A 34 3.64 -13.22 0.20
N ARG A 35 4.44 -13.56 -0.82
CA ARG A 35 4.40 -12.90 -2.14
C ARG A 35 3.03 -13.01 -2.82
N SER A 36 2.34 -14.14 -2.64
CA SER A 36 0.96 -14.33 -3.11
C SER A 36 -0.01 -13.34 -2.47
N ASN A 37 0.16 -13.01 -1.19
CA ASN A 37 -0.65 -12.01 -0.49
C ASN A 37 -0.48 -10.63 -1.13
N VAL A 38 0.76 -10.20 -1.36
CA VAL A 38 1.04 -8.94 -2.09
C VAL A 38 0.42 -8.96 -3.48
N SER A 39 0.57 -10.05 -4.24
CA SER A 39 -0.01 -10.16 -5.58
C SER A 39 -1.53 -10.00 -5.58
N HIS A 40 -2.24 -10.64 -4.63
CA HIS A 40 -3.70 -10.53 -4.52
C HIS A 40 -4.17 -9.13 -4.08
N VAL A 41 -3.41 -8.46 -3.22
CA VAL A 41 -3.69 -7.07 -2.83
C VAL A 41 -3.50 -6.14 -4.03
N LEU A 42 -2.38 -6.27 -4.75
CA LEU A 42 -2.07 -5.40 -5.89
C LEU A 42 -2.97 -5.64 -7.10
N SER A 43 -3.58 -6.82 -7.24
CA SER A 43 -4.60 -7.07 -8.26
C SER A 43 -6.01 -6.62 -7.85
N GLY A 44 -6.21 -6.24 -6.59
CA GLY A 44 -7.53 -5.92 -6.02
C GLY A 44 -8.40 -7.13 -5.76
N ARG A 45 -7.86 -8.36 -5.89
CA ARG A 45 -8.58 -9.59 -5.52
C ARG A 45 -8.94 -9.58 -4.03
N ASN A 46 -8.01 -9.11 -3.20
CA ASN A 46 -8.16 -9.01 -1.75
C ASN A 46 -7.88 -7.58 -1.27
N LYS A 47 -8.58 -7.15 -0.21
CA LYS A 47 -8.13 -6.02 0.61
C LYS A 47 -6.92 -6.44 1.46
N PRO A 48 -5.98 -5.54 1.75
CA PRO A 48 -4.90 -5.83 2.69
C PRO A 48 -5.48 -6.07 4.10
N SER A 49 -4.94 -7.07 4.82
CA SER A 49 -5.30 -7.31 6.22
C SER A 49 -4.72 -6.24 7.14
N PHE A 50 -5.21 -6.17 8.39
CA PHE A 50 -4.62 -5.29 9.40
C PHE A 50 -3.13 -5.58 9.60
N GLU A 51 -2.76 -6.86 9.75
CA GLU A 51 -1.36 -7.28 9.89
C GLU A 51 -0.48 -6.85 8.71
N PHE A 52 -0.99 -6.92 7.47
CA PHE A 52 -0.29 -6.43 6.29
C PHE A 52 -0.01 -4.93 6.40
N ILE A 53 -1.02 -4.14 6.79
CA ILE A 53 -0.90 -2.68 6.93
C ILE A 53 0.06 -2.32 8.06
N GLU A 54 -0.05 -2.98 9.21
CA GLU A 54 0.84 -2.79 10.35
C GLU A 54 2.30 -3.05 9.96
N LYS A 55 2.59 -4.24 9.41
CA LYS A 55 3.93 -4.61 8.94
C LYS A 55 4.49 -3.62 7.91
N MET A 56 3.64 -3.16 6.99
CA MET A 56 4.04 -2.16 6.01
C MET A 56 4.37 -0.80 6.66
N LEU A 57 3.52 -0.31 7.56
CA LEU A 57 3.77 0.98 8.24
C LEU A 57 5.03 0.93 9.10
N LEU A 58 5.32 -0.20 9.74
CA LEU A 58 6.57 -0.42 10.47
C LEU A 58 7.78 -0.43 9.53
N ALA A 59 7.69 -1.07 8.36
CA ALA A 59 8.77 -1.12 7.38
C ALA A 59 8.99 0.21 6.62
N PHE A 60 7.96 1.06 6.55
CA PHE A 60 7.98 2.33 5.83
C PHE A 60 7.44 3.47 6.71
N PRO A 61 8.18 3.90 7.75
CA PRO A 61 7.69 4.85 8.77
C PRO A 61 7.40 6.26 8.24
N LYS A 62 7.83 6.58 7.00
CA LYS A 62 7.48 7.84 6.32
C LYS A 62 6.05 7.83 5.73
N VAL A 63 5.42 6.66 5.61
CA VAL A 63 4.05 6.52 5.11
C VAL A 63 3.08 6.88 6.23
N GLN A 64 2.25 7.89 5.98
CA GLN A 64 1.21 8.29 6.93
C GLN A 64 0.02 7.32 6.85
N ALA A 65 -0.33 6.71 7.99
CA ALA A 65 -1.44 5.78 8.08
C ALA A 65 -2.77 6.39 7.63
N HIS A 66 -3.02 7.66 7.98
CA HIS A 66 -4.22 8.38 7.56
C HIS A 66 -4.32 8.41 6.03
N TRP A 67 -3.28 8.88 5.34
CA TRP A 67 -3.27 8.93 3.87
C TRP A 67 -3.40 7.54 3.24
N LEU A 68 -2.72 6.55 3.77
CA LEU A 68 -2.81 5.18 3.28
C LEU A 68 -4.24 4.64 3.37
N LEU A 69 -4.91 4.82 4.51
CA LEU A 69 -6.24 4.26 4.76
C LEU A 69 -7.34 5.04 4.05
N THR A 70 -7.28 6.38 4.10
CA THR A 70 -8.38 7.24 3.63
C THR A 70 -8.19 7.78 2.22
N GLY A 71 -6.95 7.76 1.70
CA GLY A 71 -6.59 8.44 0.46
C GLY A 71 -6.54 9.97 0.57
N LYS A 72 -6.78 10.54 1.75
CA LYS A 72 -6.78 11.99 2.00
C LYS A 72 -5.44 12.39 2.59
N GLN A 73 -4.86 13.47 2.08
CA GLN A 73 -3.77 14.13 2.79
C GLN A 73 -4.36 14.76 4.06
N GLN A 74 -3.60 14.71 5.16
CA GLN A 74 -4.00 15.43 6.35
C GLN A 74 -3.99 16.93 6.00
N ALA A 75 -5.12 17.60 6.17
CA ALA A 75 -5.17 19.04 6.10
C ALA A 75 -4.30 19.57 7.25
N LEU A 76 -3.33 20.42 6.92
CA LEU A 76 -2.54 21.19 7.90
C LEU A 76 -3.44 22.23 8.56
#